data_AF-A0A1V4YQZ1-F1
#
_entry.id   AF-A0A1V4YQZ1-F1
#
_cell.length_a   1.000
_cell.length_b   1.000
_cell.length_c   1.000
_cell.angle_alpha   90.00
_cell.angle_beta   90.00
_cell.angle_gamma   90.00
#
_symmetry.space_group_name_H-M   'P 1'
#
loop_
_entity.id
_entity.type
_entity.pdbx_description
1 polymer ?
#
loop_
_entity_poly.entity_id
_entity_poly.type
_entity_poly.pdbx_seq_one_letter_code
_entity_poly.pdbx_strand_id
1 'polypeptide(L)'
;MNRQSICNYVKRRVIPMDEDMKYEMMIPPGVTMQMLAKLQKEYPDISIEQSDNGPLLLGEKEKLEEARDYIVKALNERIKELSGGP
;
A
#
# COMPACT_ATOMS: atom_id res chain seq x y z
N MET A 1 7.37 16.33 21.70
CA MET A 1 6.24 15.78 20.92
C MET A 1 6.71 14.51 20.23
N ASN A 2 6.06 13.38 20.54
CA ASN A 2 6.53 12.01 20.35
C ASN A 2 6.52 11.56 18.87
N ARG A 3 7.64 10.97 18.44
CA ARG A 3 7.86 10.37 17.09
C ARG A 3 7.32 8.94 17.00
N GLN A 4 6.12 8.68 17.49
CA GLN A 4 5.60 7.32 17.63
C GLN A 4 4.21 7.16 16.99
N SER A 5 4.04 7.41 15.68
CA SER A 5 2.76 7.10 15.01
C SER A 5 2.85 6.90 13.49
N ILE A 6 3.85 6.18 12.97
CA ILE A 6 3.94 5.88 11.51
C ILE A 6 3.83 4.39 11.16
N CYS A 7 3.34 3.53 12.05
CA CYS A 7 3.37 2.08 11.78
C CYS A 7 2.15 1.33 12.33
N ASN A 8 0.95 1.63 11.80
CA ASN A 8 -0.27 0.86 12.06
C ASN A 8 -1.06 0.56 10.76
N TYR A 9 -0.38 0.31 9.64
CA TYR A 9 -1.04 0.05 8.34
C TYR A 9 -1.18 -1.43 7.97
N VAL A 10 -0.63 -2.35 8.75
CA VAL A 10 -0.70 -3.81 8.51
C VAL A 10 -1.48 -4.46 9.65
N LYS A 11 -2.79 -4.65 9.47
CA LYS A 11 -3.58 -5.52 10.35
C LYS A 11 -3.28 -6.95 9.95
N ARG A 12 -2.89 -7.81 10.90
CA ARG A 12 -2.58 -9.21 10.63
C ARG A 12 -3.88 -10.01 10.71
N ARG A 13 -4.56 -10.25 9.59
CA ARG A 13 -5.69 -11.19 9.52
C ARG A 13 -5.19 -12.44 8.81
N VAL A 14 -4.98 -13.50 9.57
CA VAL A 14 -4.54 -14.80 9.04
C VAL A 14 -5.76 -15.42 8.40
N ILE A 15 -5.77 -15.56 7.07
CA ILE A 15 -6.80 -16.28 6.32
C ILE A 15 -6.26 -17.70 6.13
N PRO A 16 -6.76 -18.72 6.85
CA PRO A 16 -6.22 -20.07 6.72
C PRO A 16 -6.90 -20.78 5.55
N MET A 17 -6.26 -20.79 4.39
CA MET A 17 -6.45 -21.82 3.36
C MET A 17 -5.27 -21.74 2.38
N ASP A 18 -4.46 -22.82 2.38
CA ASP A 18 -3.40 -23.17 1.42
C ASP A 18 -2.15 -22.27 1.42
N GLU A 19 -1.13 -22.73 2.18
CA GLU A 19 0.33 -22.49 2.13
C GLU A 19 0.97 -21.12 1.80
N ASP A 20 0.24 -20.08 1.42
CA ASP A 20 0.78 -18.74 1.17
C ASP A 20 0.23 -17.75 2.21
N MET A 21 1.06 -17.37 3.18
CA MET A 21 0.71 -16.33 4.16
C MET A 21 0.51 -14.99 3.45
N LYS A 22 -0.73 -14.69 3.09
CA LYS A 22 -1.11 -13.38 2.54
C LYS A 22 -1.35 -12.40 3.68
N TYR A 23 -0.78 -11.22 3.53
CA TYR A 23 -0.92 -10.11 4.46
C TYR A 23 -1.87 -9.08 3.87
N GLU A 24 -2.52 -8.30 4.73
CA GLU A 24 -3.34 -7.16 4.32
C GLU A 24 -2.65 -5.85 4.68
N MET A 25 -2.61 -4.92 3.73
CA MET A 25 -2.12 -3.56 3.93
C MET A 25 -3.20 -2.56 3.53
N MET A 26 -3.52 -1.62 4.41
CA MET A 26 -4.46 -0.55 4.10
C MET A 26 -3.79 0.48 3.17
N ILE A 27 -4.50 0.90 2.14
CA ILE A 27 -4.00 1.91 1.20
C ILE A 27 -3.96 3.27 1.92
N PRO A 28 -2.80 3.96 1.94
CA PRO A 28 -2.71 5.25 2.60
C PRO A 28 -3.55 6.32 1.88
N PRO A 29 -4.09 7.30 2.62
CA PRO A 29 -4.86 8.39 2.04
C PRO A 29 -3.98 9.21 1.07
N GLY A 30 -4.56 9.64 -0.05
CA GLY A 30 -3.85 10.38 -1.10
C GLY A 30 -3.38 9.51 -2.28
N VAL A 31 -3.47 8.18 -2.16
CA VAL A 31 -3.26 7.27 -3.30
C VAL A 31 -4.47 7.34 -4.24
N THR A 32 -4.22 7.63 -5.52
CA THR A 32 -5.28 7.68 -6.54
C THR A 32 -5.47 6.34 -7.23
N MET A 33 -6.62 6.11 -7.86
CA MET A 33 -6.87 4.89 -8.66
C MET A 33 -5.81 4.68 -9.75
N GLN A 34 -5.25 5.76 -10.33
CA GLN A 34 -4.19 5.65 -11.34
C GLN A 34 -2.90 5.07 -10.76
N MET A 35 -2.57 5.42 -9.50
CA MET A 35 -1.40 4.85 -8.81
C MET A 35 -1.64 3.37 -8.49
N LEU A 36 -2.87 3.01 -8.07
CA LEU A 36 -3.25 1.62 -7.86
C LEU A 36 -3.18 0.80 -9.16
N ALA A 37 -3.64 1.33 -10.28
CA ALA A 37 -3.56 0.66 -11.58
C ALA A 37 -2.11 0.43 -12.02
N LYS A 38 -1.21 1.40 -11.80
CA LYS A 38 0.23 1.22 -12.04
C LYS A 38 0.83 0.16 -11.12
N LEU A 39 0.48 0.20 -9.84
CA LEU A 39 0.95 -0.75 -8.86
C LEU A 39 0.51 -2.18 -9.20
N GLN A 40 -0.74 -2.39 -9.59
CA GLN A 40 -1.25 -3.69 -10.00
C GLN A 40 -0.58 -4.20 -11.29
N LYS A 41 -0.12 -3.29 -12.16
CA LYS A 41 0.66 -3.63 -13.36
C LYS A 41 2.10 -4.04 -13.03
N GLU A 42 2.73 -3.36 -12.07
CA GLU A 42 4.10 -3.63 -11.62
C GLU A 42 4.16 -4.86 -10.70
N TYR A 43 3.11 -5.09 -9.92
CA TYR A 43 2.97 -6.16 -8.93
C TYR A 43 1.66 -6.94 -9.18
N PRO A 44 1.64 -7.84 -10.19
CA PRO A 44 0.45 -8.61 -10.54
C PRO A 44 -0.01 -9.58 -9.45
N ASP A 45 0.88 -9.94 -8.52
CA ASP A 45 0.59 -10.82 -7.37
C ASP A 45 -0.16 -10.11 -6.22
N ILE A 46 -0.31 -8.78 -6.30
CA ILE A 46 -1.04 -8.00 -5.30
C ILE A 46 -2.49 -7.81 -5.74
N SER A 47 -3.41 -8.37 -4.95
CA SER A 47 -4.84 -8.17 -5.11
C SER A 47 -5.32 -6.93 -4.37
N ILE A 48 -6.31 -6.23 -4.93
CA ILE A 48 -6.95 -5.08 -4.28
C ILE A 48 -8.37 -5.48 -3.90
N GLU A 49 -8.69 -5.38 -2.63
CA GLU A 49 -10.03 -5.66 -2.09
C GLU A 49 -10.67 -4.40 -1.52
N GLN A 50 -11.99 -4.26 -1.67
CA GLN A 50 -12.73 -3.22 -0.96
C GLN A 50 -13.17 -3.73 0.41
N SER A 51 -12.82 -3.00 1.47
CA SER A 51 -13.33 -3.21 2.82
C SER A 51 -14.16 -2.00 3.27
N ASP A 52 -14.98 -2.16 4.32
CA ASP A 52 -15.76 -1.07 4.92
C ASP A 52 -14.91 0.15 5.32
N ASN A 53 -13.63 -0.06 5.63
CA ASN A 53 -12.69 1.01 5.99
C ASN A 53 -11.93 1.60 4.78
N GLY A 54 -12.27 1.19 3.56
CA GLY A 54 -11.58 1.56 2.33
C GLY A 54 -10.84 0.40 1.67
N PRO A 55 -10.14 0.67 0.57
CA PRO A 55 -9.48 -0.36 -0.21
C PRO A 55 -8.22 -0.88 0.50
N LEU A 56 -8.00 -2.19 0.41
CA LEU A 56 -6.92 -2.95 1.00
C LEU A 56 -6.11 -3.64 -0.10
N LEU A 57 -4.81 -3.80 0.12
CA LEU A 57 -3.92 -4.61 -0.69
C LEU A 57 -3.70 -5.96 0.01
N LEU A 58 -3.85 -7.05 -0.72
CA LEU A 58 -3.62 -8.42 -0.28
C LEU A 58 -2.48 -9.03 -1.11
N GLY A 59 -1.51 -9.62 -0.45
CA GLY A 59 -0.38 -10.26 -1.13
C GLY A 59 0.65 -10.78 -0.16
N GLU A 60 1.78 -11.23 -0.68
CA GLU A 60 2.92 -11.62 0.16
C GLU A 60 3.51 -10.42 0.89
N LYS A 61 4.06 -10.67 2.08
CA LYS A 61 4.64 -9.60 2.91
C LYS A 61 5.70 -8.80 2.17
N GLU A 62 6.66 -9.49 1.55
CA GLU A 62 7.77 -8.83 0.84
C GLU A 62 7.24 -7.96 -0.30
N LYS A 63 6.29 -8.47 -1.08
CA LYS A 63 5.65 -7.72 -2.17
C LYS A 63 4.88 -6.51 -1.68
N LEU A 64 4.19 -6.61 -0.55
CA LEU A 64 3.48 -5.48 0.05
C LEU A 64 4.45 -4.42 0.59
N GLU A 65 5.61 -4.82 1.11
CA GLU A 65 6.67 -3.89 1.53
C GLU A 65 7.29 -3.15 0.32
N GLU A 66 7.56 -3.85 -0.78
CA GLU A 66 8.01 -3.23 -2.05
C GLU A 66 6.96 -2.27 -2.60
N ALA A 67 5.70 -2.70 -2.64
CA ALA A 67 4.57 -1.89 -3.08
C ALA A 67 4.35 -0.65 -2.21
N ARG A 68 4.56 -0.76 -0.89
CA ARG A 68 4.53 0.37 0.04
C ARG A 68 5.61 1.39 -0.31
N ASP A 69 6.84 0.95 -0.53
CA ASP A 69 7.96 1.85 -0.86
C ASP A 69 7.69 2.58 -2.18
N TYR A 70 7.19 1.86 -3.18
CA TYR A 70 6.75 2.43 -4.45
C TYR A 70 5.67 3.49 -4.26
N ILE A 71 4.61 3.20 -3.48
CA ILE A 71 3.54 4.17 -3.19
C ILE A 71 4.12 5.42 -2.51
N VAL A 72 4.95 5.24 -1.50
CA VAL A 72 5.56 6.35 -0.75
C VAL A 72 6.43 7.20 -1.68
N LYS A 73 7.23 6.59 -2.53
CA LYS A 73 8.05 7.29 -3.52
C LYS A 73 7.19 8.07 -4.50
N ALA A 74 6.19 7.44 -5.10
CA ALA A 74 5.30 8.08 -6.07
C ALA A 74 4.48 9.22 -5.44
N LEU A 75 4.08 9.10 -4.17
CA LEU A 75 3.45 10.18 -3.42
C LEU A 75 4.42 11.34 -3.19
N ASN A 76 5.67 11.06 -2.78
CA ASN A 76 6.69 12.09 -2.57
C ASN A 76 7.05 12.83 -3.87
N GLU A 77 7.19 12.12 -4.98
CA GLU A 77 7.44 12.75 -6.29
C GLU A 77 6.30 13.70 -6.66
N ARG A 78 5.05 13.26 -6.49
CA ARG A 78 3.87 14.08 -6.74
C ARG A 78 3.78 15.29 -5.79
N ILE A 79 4.14 15.13 -4.51
CA ILE A 79 4.23 16.25 -3.56
C ILE A 79 5.31 17.25 -4.01
N LYS A 80 6.45 16.77 -4.50
CA LYS A 80 7.53 17.62 -5.00
C LYS A 80 7.11 18.41 -6.24
N GLU A 81 6.37 17.79 -7.15
CA GLU A 81 5.79 18.47 -8.32
C GLU A 81 4.76 19.53 -7.94
N LEU A 82 3.87 19.22 -6.98
CA LEU A 82 2.82 20.15 -6.53
C LEU A 82 3.35 21.27 -5.62
N SER A 83 4.44 21.03 -4.90
CA SER A 83 5.12 22.03 -4.08
C SER A 83 6.00 22.96 -4.90
N GLY A 84 6.12 22.73 -6.22
CA GLY A 84 6.81 23.62 -7.16
C GLY A 84 8.29 23.85 -6.81
N GLY A 85 9.11 22.81 -6.71
CA GLY A 85 10.56 22.97 -6.50
C GLY A 85 11.37 22.47 -7.70
N PRO A 86 12.37 23.22 -8.22
CA PRO A 86 13.19 24.23 -7.52
C PRO A 86 12.61 25.64 -7.40
#